data_AF-A0A8I2Z7R7-F1
#
_entry.id   AF-A0A8I2Z7R7-F1
#
_cell.length_a   1.000
_cell.length_b   1.000
_cell.length_c   1.000
_cell.angle_alpha   90.00
_cell.angle_beta   90.00
_cell.angle_gamma   90.00
#
_symmetry.space_group_name_H-M   'P 1'
#
loop_
_entity.id
_entity.type
_entity.pdbx_description
1 polymer ?
#
loop_
_entity_poly.entity_id
_entity_poly.type
_entity_poly.pdbx_seq_one_letter_code
_entity_poly.pdbx_strand_id
1 'polypeptide(L)'
;MPFAQLVLGSPGAGKSTYCDGMHQFLSAIGRACSVVNLDPANENANYPKAIDIRSIAKLEDIMARDRLGPNGGILYALEELEHNIDWLEEGLKELGDDYVIFDCPGQVELYTHHSSLRNIFLRLQKLGYRLVVVHLSDSFCLTQPSLYISNLLLSLRAMLQMDLPHINVLSKIDKVASYDPLPFNLDFYTDVQDVSYLMPYLEEESPLRVGPF
;
A
#
# COMPACT_ATOMS: atom_id res chain seq x y z
N MET A 1 5.35 -6.37 -23.18
CA MET A 1 5.49 -5.16 -22.33
C MET A 1 4.58 -5.35 -21.13
N PRO A 2 5.15 -5.77 -19.99
CA PRO A 2 4.37 -6.21 -18.84
C PRO A 2 3.71 -5.03 -18.11
N PHE A 3 2.53 -5.29 -17.56
CA PHE A 3 1.83 -4.36 -16.68
C PHE A 3 1.93 -4.86 -15.25
N ALA A 4 2.07 -3.93 -14.30
CA ALA A 4 2.05 -4.28 -12.91
C ALA A 4 1.33 -3.26 -12.04
N GLN A 5 0.77 -3.74 -10.94
CA GLN A 5 0.23 -2.90 -9.88
C GLN A 5 1.05 -3.03 -8.60
N LEU A 6 1.24 -1.89 -7.93
CA LEU A 6 1.91 -1.79 -6.64
C LEU A 6 0.86 -1.56 -5.57
N VAL A 7 0.65 -2.55 -4.69
CA VAL A 7 -0.39 -2.47 -3.67
C VAL A 7 0.20 -1.82 -2.43
N LEU A 8 -0.14 -0.55 -2.21
CA LEU A 8 0.29 0.24 -1.06
C LEU A 8 -0.88 0.50 -0.11
N GLY A 9 -0.57 0.96 1.09
CA GLY A 9 -1.55 1.28 2.13
C GLY A 9 -1.02 0.96 3.52
N SER A 10 -1.58 1.62 4.52
CA SER A 10 -1.17 1.47 5.92
C SER A 10 -1.33 0.03 6.43
N PRO A 11 -0.71 -0.33 7.57
CA PRO A 11 -0.91 -1.65 8.18
C PRO A 11 -2.41 -1.87 8.44
N GLY A 12 -2.90 -3.05 8.09
CA GLY A 12 -4.32 -3.37 8.24
C GLY A 12 -5.22 -2.88 7.10
N ALA A 13 -4.77 -2.06 6.14
CA ALA A 13 -5.61 -1.59 5.02
C ALA A 13 -6.13 -2.70 4.09
N GLY A 14 -5.62 -3.93 4.20
CA GLY A 14 -6.10 -5.09 3.44
C GLY A 14 -5.29 -5.41 2.17
N LYS A 15 -4.02 -5.00 2.08
CA LYS A 15 -3.14 -5.21 0.91
C LYS A 15 -3.07 -6.67 0.47
N SER A 16 -2.63 -7.57 1.35
CA SER A 16 -2.51 -9.00 1.01
C SER A 16 -3.85 -9.66 0.68
N THR A 17 -4.96 -9.21 1.30
CA THR A 17 -6.32 -9.67 0.97
C THR A 17 -6.74 -9.18 -0.42
N TYR A 18 -6.42 -7.94 -0.78
CA TYR A 18 -6.63 -7.42 -2.13
C TYR A 18 -5.80 -8.18 -3.16
N CYS A 19 -4.53 -8.48 -2.87
CA CYS A 19 -3.65 -9.26 -3.74
C CYS A 19 -4.23 -10.66 -3.99
N ASP A 20 -4.72 -11.34 -2.95
CA ASP A 20 -5.40 -12.63 -3.06
C ASP A 20 -6.67 -12.54 -3.92
N GLY A 21 -7.58 -11.62 -3.59
CA GLY A 21 -8.82 -11.43 -4.32
C GLY A 21 -8.60 -11.05 -5.78
N MET A 22 -7.62 -10.19 -6.07
CA MET A 22 -7.27 -9.82 -7.44
C MET A 22 -6.66 -10.99 -8.20
N HIS A 23 -5.77 -11.77 -7.58
CA HIS A 23 -5.22 -12.97 -8.20
C HIS A 23 -6.31 -13.99 -8.57
N GLN A 24 -7.26 -14.23 -7.66
CA GLN A 24 -8.41 -15.11 -7.91
C GLN A 24 -9.31 -14.55 -9.03
N PHE A 25 -9.61 -13.25 -9.00
CA PHE A 25 -10.45 -12.60 -10.00
C PHE A 25 -9.82 -12.65 -11.41
N LEU A 26 -8.54 -12.30 -11.54
CA LEU A 26 -7.82 -12.33 -12.80
C LEU A 26 -7.73 -13.75 -13.36
N SER A 27 -7.45 -14.73 -12.50
CA SER A 27 -7.46 -16.14 -12.87
C SER A 27 -8.83 -16.59 -13.38
N ALA A 28 -9.91 -16.18 -12.72
CA ALA A 28 -11.28 -16.55 -13.08
C ALA A 28 -11.71 -15.99 -14.45
N ILE A 29 -11.20 -14.80 -14.84
CA ILE A 29 -11.45 -14.22 -16.17
C ILE A 29 -10.45 -14.70 -17.24
N GLY A 30 -9.58 -15.67 -16.91
CA GLY A 30 -8.61 -16.24 -17.85
C GLY A 30 -7.40 -15.35 -18.12
N ARG A 31 -7.09 -14.38 -17.24
CA ARG A 31 -5.91 -13.54 -17.35
C ARG A 31 -4.81 -14.06 -16.44
N ALA A 32 -3.68 -14.45 -17.03
CA ALA A 32 -2.52 -14.88 -16.28
C ALA A 32 -1.98 -13.73 -15.40
N CYS A 33 -1.74 -14.03 -14.13
CA CYS A 33 -1.21 -13.08 -13.18
C CYS A 33 -0.30 -13.77 -12.15
N SER A 34 0.73 -13.05 -11.74
CA SER A 34 1.73 -13.51 -10.78
C SER A 34 1.85 -12.51 -9.63
N VAL A 35 1.85 -13.00 -8.39
CA VAL A 35 1.97 -12.15 -7.19
C VAL A 35 3.41 -12.20 -6.67
N VAL A 36 4.01 -11.02 -6.54
CA VAL A 36 5.34 -10.80 -5.96
C VAL A 36 5.17 -10.28 -4.54
N ASN A 37 5.61 -11.04 -3.56
CA ASN A 37 5.60 -10.64 -2.16
C ASN A 37 6.87 -9.82 -1.83
N LEU A 38 6.70 -8.53 -1.56
CA LEU A 38 7.77 -7.64 -1.09
C LEU A 38 7.67 -7.36 0.42
N ASP A 39 6.66 -7.88 1.12
CA ASP A 39 6.54 -7.77 2.58
C ASP A 39 7.27 -8.94 3.27
N PRO A 40 8.42 -8.69 3.92
CA PRO A 40 9.16 -9.73 4.62
C PRO A 40 8.43 -10.24 5.88
N ALA A 41 7.45 -9.49 6.39
CA ALA A 41 6.61 -9.89 7.54
C ALA A 41 5.39 -10.74 7.11
N ASN A 42 5.12 -10.90 5.81
CA ASN A 42 3.95 -11.62 5.32
C ASN A 42 4.20 -13.13 5.18
N GLU A 43 4.03 -13.84 6.30
CA GLU A 43 4.23 -15.29 6.34
C GLU A 43 3.10 -16.08 5.67
N ASN A 44 1.86 -15.77 6.06
CA ASN A 44 0.67 -16.59 5.80
C ASN A 44 -0.19 -16.04 4.66
N ALA A 45 0.42 -15.68 3.52
CA ALA A 45 -0.34 -15.24 2.37
C ALA A 45 -1.14 -16.40 1.76
N ASN A 46 -2.38 -16.13 1.36
CA ASN A 46 -3.31 -17.13 0.80
C ASN A 46 -3.18 -17.31 -0.73
N TYR A 47 -2.27 -16.58 -1.37
CA TYR A 47 -2.00 -16.66 -2.81
C TYR A 47 -0.66 -17.34 -3.12
N PRO A 48 -0.49 -17.92 -4.32
CA PRO A 48 0.81 -18.39 -4.79
C PRO A 48 1.79 -17.22 -4.93
N LYS A 49 2.91 -17.29 -4.20
CA LYS A 49 3.99 -16.30 -4.27
C LYS A 49 4.92 -16.69 -5.42
N ALA A 50 4.86 -15.97 -6.53
CA ALA A 50 5.73 -16.22 -7.69
C ALA A 50 7.18 -15.81 -7.38
N ILE A 51 7.34 -14.71 -6.66
CA ILE A 51 8.62 -14.22 -6.11
C ILE A 51 8.35 -13.78 -4.67
N ASP A 52 9.26 -14.07 -3.75
CA ASP A 52 9.10 -13.77 -2.32
C ASP A 52 10.40 -13.22 -1.74
N ILE A 53 10.39 -11.96 -1.30
CA ILE A 53 11.56 -11.28 -0.70
C ILE A 53 12.17 -12.08 0.47
N ARG A 54 11.36 -12.90 1.15
CA ARG A 54 11.82 -13.73 2.28
C ARG A 54 12.84 -14.80 1.88
N SER A 55 13.02 -15.07 0.58
CA SER A 55 14.10 -15.95 0.11
C SER A 55 15.49 -15.31 0.22
N ILE A 56 15.58 -13.98 0.19
CA ILE A 56 16.85 -13.23 0.29
C ILE A 56 16.98 -12.48 1.62
N ALA A 57 15.85 -12.06 2.22
CA ALA A 57 15.81 -11.23 3.41
C ALA A 57 14.71 -11.72 4.37
N LYS A 58 15.08 -12.58 5.32
CA LYS A 58 14.19 -13.01 6.40
C LYS A 58 14.20 -11.99 7.53
N LEU A 59 13.01 -11.55 7.94
CA LEU A 59 12.87 -10.47 8.91
C LEU A 59 13.47 -10.86 10.27
N GLU A 60 13.25 -12.10 10.72
CA GLU A 60 13.74 -12.59 12.02
C GLU A 60 15.27 -12.59 12.06
N ASP A 61 15.91 -13.02 10.97
CA ASP A 61 17.36 -13.09 10.86
C ASP A 61 17.98 -11.69 10.86
N ILE A 62 17.37 -10.74 10.12
CA ILE A 62 17.81 -9.33 10.08
C ILE A 62 17.68 -8.70 11.47
N MET A 63 16.53 -8.87 12.13
CA MET A 63 16.28 -8.32 13.46
C MET A 63 17.28 -8.88 14.49
N ALA A 64 17.59 -10.18 14.44
CA ALA A 64 18.54 -10.82 15.34
C ALA A 64 19.99 -10.37 15.08
N ARG A 65 20.40 -10.31 13.82
CA ARG A 65 21.77 -9.97 13.42
C ARG A 65 22.11 -8.51 13.71
N ASP A 66 21.23 -7.60 13.30
CA ASP A 66 21.49 -6.14 13.31
C ASP A 66 20.86 -5.45 14.53
N ARG A 67 20.22 -6.21 15.43
CA ARG A 67 19.54 -5.73 16.65
C ARG A 67 18.50 -4.65 16.34
N LEU A 68 17.78 -4.83 15.25
CA LEU A 68 16.74 -3.92 14.77
C LEU A 68 15.36 -4.33 15.32
N GLY A 69 14.50 -3.33 15.52
CA GLY A 69 13.06 -3.59 15.71
C GLY A 69 12.36 -3.95 14.38
N PRO A 70 11.09 -4.40 14.42
CA PRO A 70 10.36 -4.86 13.23
C PRO A 70 10.36 -3.85 12.06
N ASN A 71 10.10 -2.57 12.34
CA ASN A 71 10.08 -1.54 11.30
C ASN A 71 11.46 -1.31 10.68
N GLY A 72 12.52 -1.35 11.50
CA GLY A 72 13.90 -1.25 11.02
C GLY A 72 14.31 -2.46 10.19
N GLY A 73 13.88 -3.66 10.59
CA GLY A 73 14.13 -4.89 9.84
C GLY A 73 13.44 -4.90 8.47
N ILE A 74 12.19 -4.41 8.38
CA ILE A 74 11.47 -4.27 7.09
C ILE A 74 12.17 -3.27 6.18
N LEU A 75 12.61 -2.13 6.74
CA LEU A 75 13.34 -1.12 5.99
C LEU A 75 14.64 -1.69 5.42
N TYR A 76 15.42 -2.35 6.26
CA TYR A 76 16.66 -3.01 5.88
C TYR A 76 16.44 -4.08 4.81
N ALA A 77 15.37 -4.89 4.92
CA ALA A 77 15.04 -5.89 3.90
C ALA A 77 14.79 -5.26 2.51
N LEU A 78 14.14 -4.09 2.47
CA LEU A 78 13.94 -3.36 1.21
C LEU A 78 15.21 -2.69 0.69
N GLU A 79 16.07 -2.19 1.58
CA GLU A 79 17.41 -1.72 1.18
C GLU A 79 18.22 -2.86 0.57
N GLU A 80 18.21 -4.04 1.18
CA GLU A 80 18.90 -5.23 0.68
C GLU A 80 18.35 -5.66 -0.69
N LEU A 81 17.03 -5.60 -0.88
CA LEU A 81 16.39 -5.84 -2.18
C LEU A 81 16.80 -4.80 -3.22
N GLU A 82 16.88 -3.52 -2.84
CA GLU A 82 17.35 -2.44 -3.74
C GLU A 82 18.79 -2.68 -4.18
N HIS A 83 19.68 -3.09 -3.27
CA HIS A 83 21.07 -3.43 -3.59
C HIS A 83 21.18 -4.67 -4.47
N ASN A 84 20.29 -5.66 -4.26
CA ASN A 84 20.24 -6.90 -5.02
C ASN A 84 19.12 -6.90 -6.08
N ILE A 85 18.85 -5.75 -6.71
CA ILE A 85 17.70 -5.59 -7.61
C ILE A 85 17.72 -6.59 -8.78
N ASP A 86 18.91 -6.98 -9.24
CA ASP A 86 19.09 -7.96 -10.32
C ASP A 86 18.40 -9.30 -10.03
N TRP A 87 18.33 -9.73 -8.76
CA TRP A 87 17.58 -10.92 -8.35
C TRP A 87 16.08 -10.79 -8.69
N LEU A 88 15.50 -9.62 -8.40
CA LEU A 88 14.10 -9.35 -8.74
C LEU A 88 13.93 -9.25 -10.26
N GLU A 89 14.87 -8.63 -10.97
CA GLU A 89 14.81 -8.55 -12.44
C GLU A 89 14.85 -9.93 -13.09
N GLU A 90 15.68 -10.85 -12.59
CA GLU A 90 15.78 -12.23 -13.07
C GLU A 90 14.50 -13.00 -12.78
N GLY A 91 14.00 -12.97 -11.55
CA GLY A 91 12.75 -13.62 -11.20
C GLY A 91 11.58 -13.10 -12.04
N LEU A 92 11.53 -11.79 -12.29
CA LEU A 92 10.48 -11.17 -13.11
C LEU A 92 10.55 -11.59 -14.59
N LYS A 93 11.74 -11.86 -15.15
CA LYS A 93 11.89 -12.37 -16.52
C LYS A 93 11.30 -13.76 -16.69
N GLU A 94 11.37 -14.60 -15.66
CA GLU A 94 10.81 -15.96 -15.67
C GLU A 94 9.28 -15.96 -15.72
N LEU A 95 8.63 -14.87 -15.29
CA LEU A 95 7.17 -14.71 -15.32
C LEU A 95 6.61 -14.37 -16.72
N GLY A 96 7.46 -14.08 -17.71
CA GLY A 96 7.05 -13.78 -19.08
C GLY A 96 6.15 -12.55 -19.19
N ASP A 97 4.96 -12.72 -19.78
CA ASP A 97 4.00 -11.64 -20.07
C ASP A 97 2.86 -11.54 -19.03
N ASP A 98 2.99 -12.23 -17.89
CA ASP A 98 2.01 -12.19 -16.80
C ASP A 98 1.73 -10.77 -16.30
N TYR A 99 0.49 -10.54 -15.85
CA TYR A 99 0.17 -9.35 -15.09
C TYR A 99 0.76 -9.47 -13.67
N VAL A 100 1.57 -8.52 -13.25
CA VAL A 100 2.29 -8.62 -11.96
C VAL A 100 1.60 -7.82 -10.86
N ILE A 101 1.40 -8.43 -9.70
CA ILE A 101 0.85 -7.78 -8.51
C ILE A 101 1.95 -7.75 -7.44
N PHE A 102 2.40 -6.58 -7.03
CA PHE A 102 3.36 -6.44 -5.95
C PHE A 102 2.62 -6.19 -4.63
N ASP A 103 2.71 -7.14 -3.69
CA ASP A 103 2.26 -6.94 -2.29
C ASP A 103 3.39 -6.27 -1.51
N CYS A 104 3.25 -4.97 -1.26
CA CYS A 104 4.29 -4.17 -0.60
C CYS A 104 4.12 -4.16 0.93
N PRO A 105 5.21 -3.95 1.70
CA PRO A 105 5.10 -3.85 3.15
C PRO A 105 4.19 -2.71 3.59
N GLY A 106 3.54 -2.89 4.75
CA GLY A 106 2.56 -1.94 5.25
C GLY A 106 3.11 -0.67 5.90
N GLN A 107 4.42 -0.59 6.16
CA GLN A 107 5.00 0.54 6.88
C GLN A 107 4.91 1.82 6.05
N VAL A 108 4.32 2.85 6.64
CA VAL A 108 3.96 4.11 5.94
C VAL A 108 5.20 4.89 5.52
N GLU A 109 6.27 4.77 6.31
CA GLU A 109 7.56 5.42 6.14
C GLU A 109 8.20 5.08 4.79
N LEU A 110 7.91 3.89 4.25
CA LEU A 110 8.49 3.35 3.01
C LEU A 110 8.05 4.11 1.75
N TYR A 111 6.86 4.67 1.77
CA TYR A 111 6.28 5.43 0.64
C TYR A 111 5.99 6.89 1.01
N THR A 112 6.46 7.37 2.16
CA THR A 112 6.35 8.78 2.56
C THR A 112 7.70 9.47 2.65
N HIS A 113 8.75 8.79 3.14
CA HIS A 113 10.06 9.42 3.37
C HIS A 113 11.24 8.58 2.89
N HIS A 114 11.11 7.26 2.82
CA HIS A 114 12.19 6.42 2.30
C HIS A 114 12.21 6.37 0.76
N SER A 115 13.40 6.23 0.17
CA SER A 115 13.57 6.19 -1.28
C SER A 115 13.66 4.78 -1.88
N SER A 116 13.96 3.74 -1.10
CA SER A 116 14.21 2.40 -1.66
C SER A 116 13.07 1.87 -2.49
N LEU A 117 11.84 1.98 -2.00
CA LEU A 117 10.66 1.51 -2.72
C LEU A 117 10.52 2.23 -4.08
N ARG A 118 10.68 3.55 -4.09
CA ARG A 118 10.66 4.37 -5.30
C ARG A 118 11.78 3.95 -6.26
N ASN A 119 13.00 3.75 -5.76
CA ASN A 119 14.16 3.41 -6.58
C ASN A 119 14.02 2.02 -7.23
N ILE A 120 13.53 1.03 -6.49
CA ILE A 120 13.18 -0.30 -7.00
C ILE A 120 12.20 -0.17 -8.18
N PHE A 121 11.11 0.56 -8.01
CA PHE A 121 10.09 0.67 -9.06
C PHE A 121 10.50 1.55 -10.24
N LEU A 122 11.30 2.61 -10.02
CA LEU A 122 11.94 3.35 -11.10
C LEU A 122 12.86 2.45 -11.94
N ARG A 123 13.54 1.50 -11.30
CA ARG A 123 14.35 0.50 -12.01
C ARG A 123 13.46 -0.41 -12.86
N LEU A 124 12.34 -0.90 -12.33
CA LEU A 124 11.39 -1.70 -13.11
C LEU A 124 10.78 -0.94 -14.30
N GLN A 125 10.50 0.37 -14.16
CA GLN A 125 10.06 1.19 -15.29
C GLN A 125 11.10 1.24 -16.41
N LYS A 126 12.40 1.31 -16.07
CA LYS A 126 13.49 1.27 -17.06
C LYS A 126 13.58 -0.07 -17.78
N LEU A 127 13.11 -1.16 -17.16
CA LEU A 127 12.97 -2.48 -17.79
C LEU A 127 11.71 -2.60 -18.67
N GLY A 128 10.90 -1.55 -18.76
CA GLY A 128 9.71 -1.49 -19.61
C GLY A 128 8.40 -1.90 -18.94
N TYR A 129 8.38 -2.05 -17.61
CA TYR A 129 7.13 -2.27 -16.87
C TYR A 129 6.26 -1.01 -16.85
N ARG A 130 4.96 -1.19 -17.10
CA ARG A 130 3.95 -0.15 -16.92
C ARG A 130 3.33 -0.29 -15.54
N LEU A 131 3.72 0.60 -14.64
CA LEU A 131 3.33 0.56 -13.23
C LEU A 131 2.14 1.47 -12.92
N VAL A 132 1.26 1.00 -12.05
CA VAL A 132 0.24 1.80 -11.37
C VAL A 132 0.27 1.48 -9.88
N VAL A 133 0.12 2.48 -9.03
CA VAL A 133 -0.02 2.28 -7.60
C VAL A 133 -1.50 2.16 -7.26
N VAL A 134 -1.87 1.10 -6.55
CA VAL A 134 -3.17 0.94 -5.92
C VAL A 134 -2.99 1.20 -4.44
N HIS A 135 -3.38 2.38 -3.99
CA HIS A 135 -3.22 2.81 -2.60
C HIS A 135 -4.50 2.55 -1.82
N LEU A 136 -4.46 1.57 -0.91
CA LEU A 136 -5.59 1.17 -0.09
C LEU A 136 -5.68 2.03 1.17
N SER A 137 -6.88 2.56 1.41
CA SER A 137 -7.27 3.26 2.63
C SER A 137 -8.41 2.51 3.29
N ASP A 138 -8.23 2.09 4.55
CA ASP A 138 -9.30 1.44 5.31
C ASP A 138 -10.50 2.39 5.47
N SER A 139 -11.70 1.97 5.10
CA SER A 139 -12.93 2.78 5.23
C SER A 139 -13.22 3.24 6.66
N PHE A 140 -12.58 2.65 7.68
CA PHE A 140 -12.61 3.20 9.03
C PHE A 140 -12.13 4.66 9.11
N CYS A 141 -11.26 5.10 8.20
CA CYS A 141 -10.82 6.50 8.15
C CYS A 141 -11.96 7.49 7.90
N LEU A 142 -13.12 7.04 7.41
CA LEU A 142 -14.29 7.88 7.17
C LEU A 142 -15.09 8.20 8.45
N THR A 143 -14.86 7.42 9.54
CA THR A 143 -15.62 7.54 10.79
C THR A 143 -15.38 8.84 11.54
N GLN A 144 -14.24 9.49 11.30
CA GLN A 144 -13.86 10.76 11.90
C GLN A 144 -13.32 11.70 10.82
N PRO A 145 -13.76 12.98 10.80
CA PRO A 145 -13.24 13.98 9.87
C PRO A 145 -11.71 14.10 9.91
N SER A 146 -11.10 14.09 11.12
CA SER A 146 -9.65 14.18 11.29
C SER A 146 -8.90 13.01 10.64
N LEU A 147 -9.44 11.79 10.74
CA LEU A 147 -8.86 10.59 10.15
C LEU A 147 -8.95 10.62 8.62
N TYR A 148 -10.08 11.07 8.07
CA TYR A 148 -10.23 11.19 6.62
C TYR A 148 -9.26 12.21 6.04
N ILE A 149 -9.16 13.41 6.64
CA ILE A 149 -8.22 14.45 6.22
C ILE A 149 -6.78 13.94 6.32
N SER A 150 -6.44 13.26 7.42
CA SER A 150 -5.11 12.65 7.60
C SER A 150 -4.80 11.61 6.52
N ASN A 151 -5.79 10.79 6.14
CA ASN A 151 -5.66 9.82 5.05
C ASN A 151 -5.49 10.49 3.67
N LEU A 152 -6.17 11.61 3.41
CA LEU A 152 -5.99 12.40 2.18
C LEU A 152 -4.56 12.96 2.09
N LEU A 153 -4.06 13.55 3.18
CA LEU A 153 -2.69 14.07 3.23
C LEU A 153 -1.67 12.95 3.03
N LEU A 154 -1.89 11.80 3.64
CA LEU A 154 -1.04 10.63 3.46
C LEU A 154 -1.04 10.14 2.01
N SER A 155 -2.22 10.03 1.40
CA SER A 155 -2.36 9.60 0.01
C SER A 155 -1.67 10.58 -0.96
N LEU A 156 -1.83 11.88 -0.75
CA LEU A 156 -1.14 12.92 -1.52
C LEU A 156 0.38 12.82 -1.33
N ARG A 157 0.86 12.60 -0.10
CA ARG A 157 2.29 12.43 0.17
C ARG A 157 2.84 11.21 -0.57
N ALA A 158 2.10 10.10 -0.57
CA ALA A 158 2.48 8.88 -1.28
C ALA A 158 2.57 9.13 -2.80
N MET A 159 1.61 9.85 -3.39
CA MET A 159 1.65 10.21 -4.81
C MET A 159 2.91 11.00 -5.18
N LEU A 160 3.24 12.03 -4.38
CA LEU A 160 4.42 12.86 -4.60
C LEU A 160 5.73 12.08 -4.44
N GLN A 161 5.78 11.15 -3.48
CA GLN A 161 6.97 10.35 -3.22
C GLN A 161 7.20 9.28 -4.29
N MET A 162 6.13 8.60 -4.71
CA MET A 162 6.22 7.50 -5.67
C MET A 162 6.38 7.98 -7.11
N ASP A 163 5.83 9.14 -7.45
CA ASP A 163 5.88 9.71 -8.81
C ASP A 163 5.36 8.74 -9.89
N LEU A 164 4.25 8.06 -9.57
CA LEU A 164 3.58 7.08 -10.41
C LEU A 164 2.09 7.40 -10.54
N PRO A 165 1.39 6.88 -11.56
CA PRO A 165 -0.07 6.92 -11.59
C PRO A 165 -0.63 6.22 -10.34
N HIS A 166 -1.52 6.91 -9.61
CA HIS A 166 -2.14 6.39 -8.39
C HIS A 166 -3.64 6.19 -8.58
N ILE A 167 -4.14 5.07 -8.05
CA ILE A 167 -5.55 4.79 -7.84
C ILE A 167 -5.73 4.64 -6.32
N ASN A 168 -6.42 5.60 -5.71
CA ASN A 168 -6.81 5.48 -4.30
C ASN A 168 -8.06 4.62 -4.20
N VAL A 169 -8.05 3.64 -3.30
CA VAL A 169 -9.15 2.71 -3.11
C VAL A 169 -9.54 2.72 -1.63
N LEU A 170 -10.80 3.05 -1.36
CA LEU A 170 -11.39 2.80 -0.06
C LEU A 170 -11.66 1.30 0.08
N SER A 171 -10.95 0.64 1.00
CA SER A 171 -11.08 -0.78 1.26
C SER A 171 -12.08 -1.05 2.39
N LYS A 172 -12.58 -2.29 2.46
CA LYS A 172 -13.52 -2.76 3.50
C LYS A 172 -14.84 -1.99 3.56
N ILE A 173 -15.31 -1.48 2.42
CA ILE A 173 -16.56 -0.71 2.35
C ILE A 173 -17.78 -1.50 2.85
N ASP A 174 -17.70 -2.84 2.84
CA ASP A 174 -18.69 -3.74 3.44
C ASP A 174 -18.91 -3.48 4.94
N LYS A 175 -17.91 -2.93 5.64
CA LYS A 175 -18.00 -2.60 7.07
C LYS A 175 -18.61 -1.24 7.37
N VAL A 176 -18.75 -0.36 6.38
CA VAL A 176 -19.23 1.01 6.60
C VAL A 176 -20.61 1.03 7.25
N ALA A 177 -21.49 0.11 6.87
CA ALA A 177 -22.82 -0.02 7.46
C ALA A 177 -22.82 -0.43 8.95
N SER A 178 -21.69 -0.91 9.48
CA SER A 178 -21.53 -1.27 10.89
C SER A 178 -20.97 -0.14 11.76
N TYR A 179 -20.54 0.96 11.15
CA TYR A 179 -20.04 2.15 11.84
C TYR A 179 -21.16 3.14 12.14
N ASP A 180 -20.82 4.19 12.89
CA ASP A 180 -21.73 5.32 13.06
C ASP A 180 -22.04 5.98 11.70
N PRO A 181 -23.25 6.56 11.52
CA PRO A 181 -23.62 7.21 10.27
C PRO A 181 -22.60 8.26 9.84
N LEU A 182 -22.12 8.14 8.61
CA LEU A 182 -21.18 9.10 8.04
C LEU A 182 -21.88 10.45 7.81
N PRO A 183 -21.17 11.58 8.02
CA PRO A 183 -21.68 12.92 7.69
C PRO A 183 -22.17 13.06 6.24
N PHE A 184 -21.54 12.36 5.31
CA PHE A 184 -21.84 12.41 3.88
C PHE A 184 -21.96 11.01 3.27
N ASN A 185 -22.46 10.93 2.05
CA ASN A 185 -22.47 9.68 1.29
C ASN A 185 -21.04 9.30 0.84
N LEU A 186 -20.87 8.08 0.31
CA LEU A 186 -19.56 7.61 -0.14
C LEU A 186 -18.98 8.46 -1.28
N ASP A 187 -19.83 8.99 -2.17
CA ASP A 187 -19.41 9.82 -3.30
C ASP A 187 -18.63 11.07 -2.85
N PHE A 188 -19.04 11.69 -1.74
CA PHE A 188 -18.31 12.81 -1.15
C PHE A 188 -16.84 12.44 -0.86
N TYR A 189 -16.61 11.26 -0.31
CA TYR A 189 -15.29 10.79 0.09
C TYR A 189 -14.47 10.25 -1.09
N THR A 190 -15.09 9.54 -2.04
CA THR A 190 -14.42 8.95 -3.20
C THR A 190 -14.03 9.99 -4.24
N ASP A 191 -14.86 11.02 -4.44
CA ASP A 191 -14.58 12.09 -5.40
C ASP A 191 -13.71 13.19 -4.79
N VAL A 192 -13.41 13.10 -3.48
CA VAL A 192 -12.66 14.09 -2.71
C VAL A 192 -13.27 15.48 -2.93
N GLN A 193 -14.55 15.60 -2.58
CA GLN A 193 -15.27 16.87 -2.66
C GLN A 193 -14.66 17.91 -1.69
N ASP A 194 -15.17 19.14 -1.74
CA ASP A 194 -14.64 20.25 -0.94
C ASP A 194 -14.60 19.91 0.55
N VAL A 195 -13.38 19.73 1.07
CA VAL A 195 -13.14 19.32 2.46
C VAL A 195 -13.60 20.37 3.47
N SER A 196 -13.87 21.62 3.05
CA SER A 196 -14.42 22.65 3.93
C SER A 196 -15.79 22.28 4.49
N TYR A 197 -16.56 21.41 3.81
CA TYR A 197 -17.82 20.88 4.33
C TYR A 197 -17.65 20.01 5.58
N LEU A 198 -16.44 19.50 5.86
CA LEU A 198 -16.14 18.74 7.07
C LEU A 198 -15.82 19.64 8.28
N MET A 199 -15.65 20.95 8.10
CA MET A 199 -15.23 21.86 9.18
C MET A 199 -16.14 21.81 10.42
N PRO A 200 -17.49 21.85 10.30
CA PRO A 200 -18.35 21.79 11.48
C PRO A 200 -18.17 20.48 12.27
N TYR A 201 -18.03 19.36 11.57
CA TYR A 201 -17.82 18.04 12.18
C TYR A 201 -16.44 17.91 12.82
N LEU A 202 -15.42 18.56 12.25
CA LEU A 202 -14.07 18.60 12.82
C LEU A 202 -14.02 19.43 14.11
N GLU A 203 -14.76 20.54 14.17
CA GLU A 203 -14.90 21.37 15.38
C GLU A 203 -15.63 20.63 16.51
N GLU A 204 -16.61 19.78 16.17
CA GLU A 204 -17.30 18.90 17.13
C GLU A 204 -16.40 17.78 17.66
N GLU A 205 -15.51 17.23 16.82
CA GLU A 205 -14.54 16.18 17.19
C GLU A 205 -13.49 16.69 18.20
N SER A 206 -13.02 17.92 18.00
CA SER A 206 -12.08 18.58 18.88
C SER A 206 -12.67 19.91 19.36
N PRO A 207 -13.56 19.89 20.36
CA PRO A 207 -14.07 21.12 20.95
C PRO A 207 -12.89 21.77 21.67
N LEU A 208 -12.22 22.69 20.98
CA LEU A 208 -11.25 23.58 21.60
C LEU A 208 -11.94 24.18 22.83
N ARG A 209 -11.54 23.73 24.03
CA ARG A 209 -11.69 24.56 25.22
C ARG A 209 -10.78 25.76 25.02
N VAL A 210 -11.24 26.72 24.21
CA VAL A 210 -10.72 28.07 24.22
C VAL A 210 -11.20 28.66 25.55
N GLY A 211 -10.48 28.31 26.61
CA GLY A 211 -10.50 29.11 27.83
C GLY A 211 -9.99 30.50 27.46
N PRO A 212 -10.55 31.58 28.04
CA PRO A 212 -10.06 32.92 27.76
C PRO A 212 -8.59 33.01 28.18
N PHE A 213 -7.74 33.55 27.30
CA PHE A 213 -6.35 33.90 27.59
C PHE A 213 -6.27 34.99 28.65
#